data_AF-A0A954V8B2-F1
#
_entry.id   AF-A0A954V8B2-F1
#
_cell.length_a   1.000
_cell.length_b   1.000
_cell.length_c   1.000
_cell.angle_alpha   90.00
_cell.angle_beta   90.00
_cell.angle_gamma   90.00
#
_symmetry.space_group_name_H-M   'P 1'
#
loop_
_entity.id
_entity.type
_entity.pdbx_description
1 polymer ?
#
loop_
_entity_poly.entity_id
_entity_poly.type
_entity_poly.pdbx_seq_one_letter_code
_entity_poly.pdbx_strand_id
1 'polypeptide(L)'
;MFFVHGVPATILAVCLTTNLACAQGMVLPRSTPESQGVESQGIREFIEAADERVNSIHSFMLVRHGNVVAEAWWEPEAANKPHVL
;
A
#
# COMPACT_ATOMS: atom_id res chain seq x y z
N MET A 1 -9.98 64.04 -6.93
CA MET A 1 -9.16 63.71 -8.12
C MET A 1 -9.39 62.23 -8.41
N PHE A 2 -10.20 61.97 -9.46
CA PHE A 2 -10.28 60.80 -10.37
C PHE A 2 -9.70 59.45 -9.88
N PHE A 3 -10.30 58.25 -10.03
CA PHE A 3 -11.43 57.79 -10.84
C PHE A 3 -11.81 56.34 -10.42
N VAL A 4 -13.11 56.12 -10.24
CA VAL A 4 -14.02 54.97 -10.42
C VAL A 4 -13.59 53.53 -10.85
N HIS A 5 -14.50 52.61 -10.48
CA HIS A 5 -14.81 51.22 -10.94
C HIS A 5 -14.08 50.09 -10.20
N GLY A 6 -14.69 49.15 -9.46
CA GLY A 6 -15.97 48.47 -9.63
C GLY A 6 -15.75 47.08 -10.25
N VAL A 7 -16.32 46.02 -9.62
CA VAL A 7 -16.51 44.63 -10.14
C VAL A 7 -15.36 43.63 -9.84
N PRO A 8 -15.59 42.33 -9.51
CA PRO A 8 -16.69 41.66 -8.77
C PRO A 8 -16.20 40.59 -7.74
N ALA A 9 -17.16 40.11 -6.94
CA ALA A 9 -17.06 38.98 -6.00
C ALA A 9 -16.94 37.57 -6.67
N THR A 10 -16.03 37.38 -7.63
CA THR A 10 -15.95 36.11 -8.37
C THR A 10 -14.54 35.69 -8.82
N ILE A 11 -13.50 36.00 -8.04
CA ILE A 11 -12.16 35.44 -8.31
C ILE A 11 -11.80 34.45 -7.23
N LEU A 12 -12.05 33.19 -7.61
CA LEU A 12 -11.21 32.05 -7.30
C LEU A 12 -11.45 31.37 -5.95
N ALA A 13 -12.65 30.78 -5.85
CA ALA A 13 -12.87 29.47 -5.27
C ALA A 13 -12.00 28.38 -5.94
N VAL A 14 -10.66 28.48 -5.79
CA VAL A 14 -9.68 27.45 -6.14
C VAL A 14 -8.58 27.43 -5.05
N CYS A 15 -8.99 27.39 -3.78
CA CYS A 15 -8.22 26.59 -2.82
C CYS A 15 -8.73 25.17 -2.96
N LEU A 16 -8.27 24.60 -4.08
CA LEU A 16 -8.27 23.21 -4.48
C LEU A 16 -8.41 22.30 -3.26
N THR A 17 -9.59 21.69 -3.15
CA THR A 17 -9.89 20.44 -2.46
C THR A 17 -8.63 19.81 -1.82
N THR A 18 -8.31 20.22 -0.60
CA THR A 18 -7.44 19.41 0.24
C THR A 18 -8.15 18.07 0.32
N ASN A 19 -7.61 17.07 -0.39
CA ASN A 19 -8.06 15.70 -0.29
C ASN A 19 -7.94 15.31 1.19
N LEU A 20 -9.02 15.52 1.93
CA LEU A 20 -9.38 14.75 3.10
C LEU A 20 -9.73 13.33 2.59
N ALA A 21 -8.78 12.69 1.92
CA ALA A 21 -8.77 11.25 1.85
C ALA A 21 -8.35 10.82 3.24
N CYS A 22 -9.37 10.56 4.07
CA CYS A 22 -9.22 9.83 5.31
C CYS A 22 -8.24 8.68 5.06
N ALA A 23 -7.25 8.51 5.94
CA ALA A 23 -6.35 7.37 5.94
C ALA A 23 -7.10 6.07 6.30
N GLN A 24 -8.08 5.70 5.48
CA GLN A 24 -8.78 4.43 5.50
C GLN A 24 -8.00 3.51 4.55
N GLY A 25 -7.25 2.58 5.14
CA GLY A 25 -6.52 1.46 4.52
C GLY A 25 -6.36 1.51 3.00
N MET A 26 -5.36 2.23 2.51
CA MET A 26 -5.03 2.21 1.09
C MET A 26 -4.49 0.81 0.76
N VAL A 27 -5.26 0.01 0.01
CA VAL A 27 -4.87 -1.34 -0.40
C VAL A 27 -3.63 -1.22 -1.28
N LEU A 28 -2.56 -1.91 -0.90
CA LEU A 28 -1.33 -1.92 -1.70
C LEU A 28 -1.59 -2.66 -3.03
N PRO A 29 -1.16 -2.10 -4.17
CA PRO A 29 -1.24 -2.80 -5.46
C PRO A 29 -0.36 -4.06 -5.44
N ARG A 30 -0.73 -5.06 -6.25
CA ARG A 30 0.06 -6.30 -6.44
C ARG A 30 0.84 -6.24 -7.74
N SER A 31 2.05 -6.79 -7.73
CA SER A 31 2.93 -6.86 -8.89
C SER A 31 3.74 -8.15 -8.87
N THR A 32 4.24 -8.61 -10.02
CA THR A 32 5.06 -9.83 -10.04
C THR A 32 6.47 -9.55 -9.50
N PRO A 33 7.13 -10.52 -8.85
CA PRO A 33 8.53 -10.41 -8.45
C PRO A 33 9.43 -9.89 -9.56
N GLU A 34 9.36 -10.48 -10.74
CA GLU A 34 10.25 -10.17 -11.85
C GLU A 34 10.08 -8.74 -12.33
N SER A 35 8.84 -8.26 -12.42
CA SER A 35 8.55 -6.88 -12.83
C SER A 35 9.04 -5.83 -11.81
N GLN A 36 9.21 -6.26 -10.56
CA GLN A 36 9.80 -5.45 -9.50
C GLN A 36 11.31 -5.71 -9.34
N GLY A 37 11.94 -6.51 -10.21
CA GLY A 37 13.37 -6.84 -10.16
C GLY A 37 13.75 -7.77 -9.00
N VAL A 38 12.83 -8.63 -8.57
CA VAL A 38 13.03 -9.66 -7.54
C VAL A 38 12.92 -11.03 -8.20
N GLU A 39 13.85 -11.93 -7.87
CA GLU A 39 13.81 -13.30 -8.36
C GLU A 39 12.80 -14.13 -7.56
N SER A 40 11.80 -14.70 -8.24
CA SER A 40 10.78 -15.55 -7.59
C SER A 40 11.37 -16.77 -6.89
N GLN A 41 12.46 -17.33 -7.41
CA GLN A 41 13.13 -18.48 -6.80
C GLN A 41 13.66 -18.15 -5.40
N GLY A 42 14.33 -17.00 -5.22
CA GLY A 42 14.84 -16.60 -3.91
C GLY A 42 13.72 -16.34 -2.88
N ILE A 43 12.56 -15.83 -3.33
CA ILE A 43 11.38 -15.68 -2.45
C ILE A 43 10.90 -17.06 -1.98
N ARG A 44 10.81 -18.02 -2.90
CA ARG A 44 10.36 -19.38 -2.58
C ARG A 44 11.32 -20.09 -1.64
N GLU A 45 12.62 -20.05 -1.93
CA GLU A 45 13.66 -20.64 -1.07
C GLU A 45 13.62 -20.05 0.35
N PHE A 46 13.36 -18.74 0.47
CA PHE A 46 13.16 -18.10 1.76
C PHE A 46 11.92 -18.65 2.50
N ILE A 47 10.76 -18.74 1.82
CA ILE A 47 9.52 -19.25 2.43
C ILE A 47 9.69 -20.71 2.86
N GLU A 48 10.30 -21.55 2.03
CA GLU A 48 10.59 -22.96 2.35
C GLU A 48 11.53 -23.06 3.57
N ALA A 49 12.62 -22.30 3.60
CA ALA A 49 13.53 -22.29 4.75
C ALA A 49 12.88 -21.74 6.03
N ALA A 50 11.96 -20.79 5.89
CA ALA A 50 11.20 -20.22 6.99
C ALA A 50 10.21 -21.25 7.58
N ASP A 51 9.51 -22.00 6.73
CA ASP A 51 8.63 -23.10 7.12
C ASP A 51 9.38 -24.20 7.89
N GLU A 52 10.57 -24.58 7.42
CA GLU A 52 11.38 -25.63 8.05
C GLU A 52 12.00 -25.23 9.40
N ARG A 53 12.37 -23.95 9.57
CA ARG A 53 13.25 -23.51 10.66
C ARG A 53 12.59 -22.62 11.70
N VAL A 54 11.40 -22.08 11.41
CA VAL A 54 10.75 -21.11 12.28
C VAL A 54 9.32 -21.54 12.59
N ASN A 55 9.13 -22.09 13.79
CA ASN A 55 7.86 -22.67 14.22
C ASN A 55 6.74 -21.66 14.51
N SER A 56 6.97 -20.35 14.38
CA SER A 56 6.05 -19.30 14.85
C SER A 56 5.85 -18.16 13.83
N ILE A 57 6.02 -18.43 12.54
CA ILE A 57 5.64 -17.46 11.49
C ILE A 57 4.17 -17.66 11.16
N HIS A 58 3.42 -16.57 11.18
CA HIS A 58 1.99 -16.56 10.89
C HIS A 58 1.69 -16.08 9.46
N SER A 59 2.51 -15.16 8.95
CA SER A 59 2.39 -14.65 7.60
C SER A 59 3.72 -14.05 7.14
N PHE A 60 3.84 -13.94 5.83
CA PHE A 60 4.95 -13.28 5.16
C PHE A 60 4.38 -12.36 4.09
N MET A 61 4.91 -11.14 3.98
CA MET A 61 4.56 -10.20 2.93
C MET A 61 5.81 -9.43 2.52
N LEU A 62 6.14 -9.47 1.23
CA LEU A 62 7.22 -8.71 0.63
C LEU A 62 6.65 -7.53 -0.16
N VAL A 63 7.07 -6.31 0.21
CA VAL A 63 6.67 -5.07 -0.49
C VAL A 63 7.89 -4.41 -1.12
N ARG A 64 7.79 -4.06 -2.40
CA ARG A 64 8.84 -3.31 -3.11
C ARG A 64 8.23 -2.26 -4.03
N HIS A 65 8.78 -1.04 -4.00
CA HIS A 65 8.27 0.13 -4.72
C HIS A 65 6.77 0.38 -4.51
N GLY A 66 6.26 0.09 -3.31
CA GLY A 66 4.84 0.24 -2.97
C GLY A 66 3.92 -0.86 -3.48
N ASN A 67 4.45 -1.93 -4.10
CA ASN A 67 3.67 -3.08 -4.53
C ASN A 67 3.91 -4.28 -3.63
N VAL A 68 2.86 -5.04 -3.31
CA VAL A 68 3.00 -6.40 -2.77
C VAL A 68 3.52 -7.29 -3.89
N VAL A 69 4.67 -7.90 -3.63
CA VAL A 69 5.43 -8.71 -4.58
C VAL A 69 5.24 -10.20 -4.32
N ALA A 70 5.14 -10.57 -3.04
CA ALA A 70 4.83 -11.92 -2.61
C ALA A 70 4.16 -11.89 -1.25
N GLU A 71 3.30 -12.88 -1.01
CA GLU A 71 2.57 -13.06 0.24
C GLU A 71 2.38 -14.55 0.51
N ALA A 72 2.47 -14.95 1.77
CA ALA A 72 2.24 -16.31 2.22
C ALA A 72 1.62 -16.32 3.62
N TRP A 73 0.81 -17.32 3.89
CA TRP A 73 0.17 -17.54 5.18
C TRP A 73 0.31 -19.00 5.55
N TRP A 74 0.73 -19.24 6.79
CA TRP A 74 0.85 -20.59 7.33
C TRP A 74 -0.49 -20.99 7.93
N GLU A 75 -0.96 -22.20 7.63
CA GLU A 75 -2.23 -22.66 8.16
C GLU A 75 -2.24 -22.62 9.71
N PRO A 76 -3.33 -22.16 10.33
CA PRO A 76 -4.64 -21.83 9.76
C PRO A 76 -4.81 -20.34 9.36
N GLU A 77 -3.74 -19.58 9.20
CA GLU A 77 -3.78 -18.13 8.94
C GLU A 77 -4.15 -17.77 7.50
N ALA A 78 -4.71 -16.58 7.32
CA ALA A 78 -5.16 -16.08 6.01
C ALA A 78 -5.21 -14.55 5.99
N ALA A 79 -5.09 -13.96 4.80
CA ALA A 79 -5.06 -12.50 4.58
C ALA A 79 -6.26 -11.75 5.17
N ASN A 80 -7.43 -12.40 5.16
CA ASN A 80 -8.70 -11.83 5.58
C ASN A 80 -9.07 -12.18 7.04
N LYS A 81 -8.21 -12.90 7.77
CA LYS A 81 -8.41 -13.15 9.19
C LYS A 81 -7.93 -11.94 10.00
N PRO A 82 -8.78 -11.33 10.85
CA PRO A 82 -8.34 -10.26 11.73
C PRO A 82 -7.27 -10.78 12.71
N HIS A 83 -6.20 -10.01 12.89
CA HIS A 83 -5.28 -10.25 14.01
C HIS A 83 -6.01 -9.91 15.32
N VAL A 84 -6.12 -10.90 16.21
CA VAL A 84 -6.61 -10.71 17.58
C VAL A 84 -5.39 -10.62 18.49
N LEU A 85 -5.29 -9.54 19.28
CA LEU A 85 -4.20 -9.27 20.24
C LEU A 85 -4.50 -9.87 21.61
#